data_AF-A0A329BCI6-F1
#
_entry.id   AF-A0A329BCI6-F1
#
_cell.length_a   1.000
_cell.length_b   1.000
_cell.length_c   1.000
_cell.angle_alpha   90.00
_cell.angle_beta   90.00
_cell.angle_gamma   90.00
#
_symmetry.space_group_name_H-M   'P 1'
#
loop_
_entity.id
_entity.type
_entity.pdbx_description
1 polymer ?
#
loop_
_entity_poly.entity_id
_entity_poly.type
_entity_poly.pdbx_seq_one_letter_code
_entity_poly.pdbx_strand_id
1 'polypeptide(L)'
;MKNKFAAVIIFTSSIGWAAPPSENLVKGCLQARSVAPAVTIRNITVEEAFQEDGYANGFNAIYIFKYKYVDMVYAQGKRDQALIYSGKLYRLSKSTPIGDNVEVKSTAFNPMLAQWSLAKEGKRKYFCVGFNFDGLGQSGSFQNLHGGYLLNLKTRDLYFAVRDIRQ
;
A
#
# COMPACT_ATOMS: atom_id res chain seq x y z
N MET A 1 21.71 -47.25 -38.33
CA MET A 1 21.00 -46.81 -37.10
C MET A 1 21.32 -45.33 -36.87
N LYS A 2 20.31 -44.44 -36.85
CA LYS A 2 20.50 -42.99 -36.63
C LYS A 2 20.03 -42.66 -35.21
N ASN A 3 20.96 -42.44 -34.28
CA ASN A 3 20.65 -41.95 -32.94
C ASN A 3 20.31 -40.46 -33.02
N LYS A 4 19.07 -40.11 -32.71
CA LYS A 4 18.66 -38.72 -32.48
C LYS A 4 18.83 -38.42 -30.99
N PHE A 5 19.84 -37.61 -30.66
CA PHE A 5 19.92 -36.96 -29.35
C PHE A 5 18.92 -35.80 -29.32
N ALA A 6 17.87 -35.93 -28.51
CA ALA A 6 16.97 -34.81 -28.20
C ALA A 6 17.60 -34.00 -27.06
N ALA A 7 17.97 -32.75 -27.34
CA ALA A 7 18.42 -31.80 -26.33
C ALA A 7 17.21 -31.21 -25.61
N VAL A 8 17.11 -31.44 -24.30
CA VAL A 8 16.08 -30.85 -23.42
C VAL A 8 16.60 -29.50 -22.93
N ILE A 9 15.98 -28.41 -23.39
CA ILE A 9 16.24 -27.05 -22.88
C ILE A 9 15.36 -26.85 -21.65
N ILE A 10 15.95 -26.89 -20.45
CA ILE A 10 15.27 -26.58 -19.20
C ILE A 10 15.25 -25.06 -19.03
N PHE A 11 14.11 -24.43 -19.27
CA PHE A 11 13.86 -23.05 -18.87
C PHE A 11 13.69 -22.99 -17.35
N THR A 12 14.75 -22.66 -16.63
CA THR A 12 14.64 -22.29 -15.22
C THR A 12 14.07 -20.87 -15.15
N SER A 13 12.75 -20.75 -15.04
CA SER A 13 12.11 -19.49 -14.67
C SER A 13 12.44 -19.20 -13.20
N SER A 14 13.39 -18.31 -12.96
CA SER A 14 13.64 -17.75 -11.63
C SER A 14 12.37 -17.02 -11.19
N ILE A 15 11.66 -17.60 -10.23
CA ILE A 15 10.54 -16.94 -9.56
C ILE A 15 11.15 -15.82 -8.72
N GLY A 16 11.35 -14.66 -9.34
CA GLY A 16 11.81 -13.46 -8.66
C GLY A 16 10.73 -13.01 -7.68
N TRP A 17 10.88 -13.36 -6.41
CA TRP A 17 10.10 -12.73 -5.35
C TRP A 17 10.43 -11.25 -5.37
N ALA A 18 9.41 -10.41 -5.54
CA ALA A 18 9.61 -8.98 -5.58
C ALA A 18 10.17 -8.54 -4.22
N ALA A 19 11.38 -7.97 -4.22
CA ALA A 19 11.96 -7.46 -3.00
C ALA A 19 11.03 -6.40 -2.37
N PRO A 20 10.87 -6.42 -1.03
CA PRO A 20 10.03 -5.45 -0.33
C PRO A 20 10.48 -4.01 -0.62
N PRO A 21 9.60 -3.01 -0.40
CA PRO A 21 9.97 -1.61 -0.54
C PRO A 21 11.14 -1.25 0.39
N SER A 22 11.99 -0.31 -0.03
CA SER A 22 13.09 0.19 0.80
C SER A 22 12.56 0.98 2.00
N GLU A 23 13.35 1.08 3.06
CA GLU A 23 12.96 1.84 4.25
C GLU A 23 12.73 3.33 3.94
N ASN A 24 13.53 3.92 3.04
CA ASN A 24 13.33 5.30 2.58
C ASN A 24 11.99 5.47 1.85
N LEU A 25 11.59 4.49 1.04
CA LEU A 25 10.29 4.53 0.38
C LEU A 25 9.13 4.36 1.37
N VAL A 26 9.29 3.47 2.35
CA VAL A 26 8.31 3.28 3.44
C VAL A 26 8.13 4.58 4.21
N LYS A 27 9.20 5.15 4.79
CA LYS A 27 9.15 6.41 5.54
C LYS A 27 8.59 7.55 4.69
N GLY A 28 8.98 7.65 3.43
CA GLY A 28 8.45 8.66 2.52
C GLY A 28 6.95 8.54 2.28
N CYS A 29 6.43 7.31 2.18
CA CYS A 29 4.98 7.05 2.08
C CYS A 29 4.24 7.40 3.37
N LEU A 30 4.78 7.03 4.53
CA LEU A 30 4.16 7.28 5.84
C LEU A 30 4.11 8.77 6.20
N GLN A 31 5.07 9.56 5.71
CA GLN A 31 5.17 11.00 5.95
C GLN A 31 4.64 11.87 4.79
N ALA A 32 4.21 11.24 3.69
CA ALA A 32 3.79 11.91 2.47
C ALA A 32 4.79 12.98 1.96
N ARG A 33 6.10 12.70 2.09
CA ARG A 33 7.19 13.57 1.64
C ARG A 33 8.44 12.78 1.28
N SER A 34 9.26 13.32 0.38
CA SER A 34 10.55 12.69 0.07
C SER A 34 11.49 12.79 1.27
N VAL A 35 12.05 11.66 1.69
CA VAL A 35 13.06 11.55 2.76
C VAL A 35 14.46 11.20 2.23
N ALA A 36 14.57 10.91 0.93
CA ALA A 36 15.82 10.56 0.26
C ALA A 36 15.76 10.94 -1.23
N PRO A 37 16.88 11.35 -1.86
CA PRO A 37 16.89 11.78 -3.27
C PRO A 37 16.38 10.74 -4.28
N ALA A 38 16.54 9.45 -3.97
CA ALA A 38 16.07 8.36 -4.81
C ALA A 38 14.55 8.14 -4.77
N VAL A 39 13.85 8.75 -3.81
CA VAL A 39 12.41 8.60 -3.58
C VAL A 39 11.69 9.88 -3.96
N THR A 40 10.77 9.79 -4.92
CA THR A 40 9.84 10.87 -5.23
C THR A 40 8.48 10.57 -4.60
N ILE A 41 7.92 11.53 -3.86
CA ILE A 41 6.55 11.48 -3.36
C ILE A 41 5.72 12.56 -4.06
N ARG A 42 4.53 12.18 -4.54
CA ARG A 42 3.55 13.09 -5.11
C ARG A 42 2.25 12.96 -4.32
N ASN A 43 1.92 14.00 -3.56
CA ASN A 43 0.70 14.02 -2.78
C ASN A 43 -0.52 14.10 -3.70
N ILE A 44 -1.59 13.43 -3.28
CA ILE A 44 -2.88 13.46 -3.95
C ILE A 44 -3.80 14.29 -3.07
N THR A 45 -4.15 15.47 -3.55
CA THR A 45 -5.21 16.27 -2.94
C THR A 45 -6.56 15.68 -3.37
N VAL A 46 -7.37 15.29 -2.39
CA VAL A 46 -8.74 14.82 -2.64
C VAL A 46 -9.66 16.03 -2.56
N GLU A 47 -10.17 16.47 -3.71
CA GLU A 47 -11.09 17.61 -3.79
C GLU A 47 -12.49 17.20 -3.35
N GLU A 48 -12.96 16.06 -3.87
CA GLU A 48 -14.26 15.50 -3.56
C GLU A 48 -14.13 14.00 -3.32
N ALA A 49 -14.90 13.51 -2.35
CA ALA A 49 -15.00 12.09 -2.07
C ALA A 49 -16.47 11.67 -1.97
N PHE A 50 -16.76 10.49 -2.53
CA PHE A 50 -18.11 9.93 -2.59
C PHE A 50 -18.20 8.63 -1.78
N GLN A 51 -19.43 8.21 -1.52
CA GLN A 51 -19.75 6.92 -0.92
C GLN A 51 -20.69 6.15 -1.84
N GLU A 52 -20.57 4.83 -1.83
CA GLU A 52 -21.41 3.93 -2.63
C GLU A 52 -21.60 2.59 -1.90
N ASP A 53 -22.84 2.24 -1.63
CA ASP A 53 -23.18 0.95 -1.03
C ASP A 53 -23.09 -0.18 -2.04
N GLY A 54 -22.66 -1.37 -1.59
CA GLY A 54 -22.58 -2.55 -2.46
C GLY A 54 -21.51 -2.50 -3.56
N TYR A 55 -20.57 -1.55 -3.49
CA TYR A 55 -19.56 -1.26 -4.52
C TYR A 55 -18.88 -2.48 -5.13
N ALA A 56 -18.32 -3.40 -4.30
CA ALA A 56 -17.68 -4.60 -4.82
C ALA A 56 -17.59 -5.74 -3.80
N ASN A 57 -17.93 -6.96 -4.20
CA ASN A 57 -17.66 -8.20 -3.45
C ASN A 57 -18.12 -8.17 -1.97
N GLY A 58 -19.25 -7.52 -1.69
CA GLY A 58 -19.79 -7.36 -0.34
C GLY A 58 -19.12 -6.27 0.51
N PHE A 59 -18.41 -5.34 -0.13
CA PHE A 59 -17.87 -4.12 0.48
C PHE A 59 -18.63 -2.90 -0.02
N ASN A 60 -18.93 -2.00 0.90
CA ASN A 60 -19.40 -0.65 0.60
C ASN A 60 -18.18 0.26 0.44
N ALA A 61 -18.19 1.14 -0.54
CA ALA A 61 -17.16 2.15 -0.69
C ALA A 61 -17.51 3.36 0.17
N ILE A 62 -16.70 3.62 1.20
CA ILE A 62 -16.96 4.69 2.18
C ILE A 62 -16.11 5.94 1.90
N TYR A 63 -15.15 5.84 0.98
CA TYR A 63 -14.38 6.98 0.48
C TYR A 63 -13.86 6.68 -0.92
N ILE A 64 -14.46 7.32 -1.93
CA ILE A 64 -14.10 7.18 -3.36
C ILE A 64 -13.59 8.51 -3.86
N PHE A 65 -12.40 8.53 -4.47
CA PHE A 65 -11.93 9.69 -5.23
C PHE A 65 -11.21 9.25 -6.50
N LYS A 66 -11.15 10.15 -7.49
CA LYS A 66 -10.44 9.90 -8.74
C LYS A 66 -9.05 10.52 -8.72
N TYR A 67 -8.05 9.75 -9.13
CA TYR A 67 -6.73 10.26 -9.48
C TYR A 67 -6.34 9.84 -10.89
N LYS A 68 -6.20 10.81 -11.81
CA LYS A 68 -5.83 10.58 -13.22
C LYS A 68 -6.63 9.43 -13.85
N TYR A 69 -7.95 9.52 -13.75
CA TYR A 69 -8.93 8.57 -14.29
C TYR A 69 -9.00 7.20 -13.60
N VAL A 70 -8.27 6.99 -12.50
CA VAL A 70 -8.37 5.77 -11.71
C VAL A 70 -9.11 6.05 -10.41
N ASP A 71 -10.10 5.22 -10.11
CA ASP A 71 -10.79 5.25 -8.84
C ASP A 71 -9.89 4.68 -7.74
N MET A 72 -9.73 5.48 -6.70
CA MET A 72 -9.08 5.15 -5.45
C MET A 72 -10.18 5.03 -4.40
N VAL A 73 -10.31 3.84 -3.84
CA VAL A 73 -11.42 3.56 -2.94
C VAL A 73 -10.92 2.96 -1.64
N TYR A 74 -11.39 3.51 -0.53
CA TYR A 74 -11.41 2.81 0.74
C TYR A 74 -12.79 2.20 0.94
N ALA A 75 -12.83 0.89 1.13
CA ALA A 75 -14.05 0.11 1.20
C ALA A 75 -14.15 -0.65 2.52
N GLN A 76 -15.36 -0.77 3.05
CA GLN A 76 -15.67 -1.45 4.30
C GLN A 76 -16.63 -2.62 4.03
N GLY A 77 -16.22 -3.81 4.46
CA GLY A 77 -17.05 -5.00 4.50
C GLY A 77 -17.41 -5.39 5.93
N LYS A 78 -18.18 -6.46 6.09
CA LYS A 78 -18.65 -6.92 7.42
C LYS A 78 -17.54 -7.30 8.40
N ARG A 79 -16.37 -7.73 7.91
CA ARG A 79 -15.27 -8.29 8.74
C ARG A 79 -13.90 -7.74 8.37
N ASP A 80 -13.82 -6.88 7.36
CA ASP A 80 -12.54 -6.43 6.81
C ASP A 80 -12.72 -5.10 6.09
N GLN A 81 -11.61 -4.41 5.88
CA GLN A 81 -11.53 -3.22 5.06
C GLN A 81 -10.63 -3.51 3.86
N ALA A 82 -10.77 -2.70 2.82
CA ALA A 82 -9.98 -2.88 1.62
C ALA A 82 -9.65 -1.55 0.96
N LEU A 83 -8.51 -1.54 0.26
CA LEU A 83 -8.28 -0.59 -0.81
C LEU A 83 -8.79 -1.20 -2.11
N ILE A 84 -9.51 -0.43 -2.92
CA ILE A 84 -9.80 -0.81 -4.30
C ILE A 84 -9.06 0.14 -5.22
N TYR A 85 -8.29 -0.44 -6.12
CA TYR A 85 -7.49 0.30 -7.09
C TYR A 85 -7.61 -0.36 -8.44
N SER A 86 -8.00 0.42 -9.46
CA SER A 86 -8.18 -0.09 -10.83
C SER A 86 -9.13 -1.31 -10.87
N GLY A 87 -10.23 -1.23 -10.11
CA GLY A 87 -11.24 -2.29 -10.00
C GLY A 87 -10.83 -3.55 -9.23
N LYS A 88 -9.61 -3.61 -8.69
CA LYS A 88 -9.12 -4.75 -7.89
C LYS A 88 -9.17 -4.44 -6.41
N LEU A 89 -9.68 -5.39 -5.63
CA LEU A 89 -9.85 -5.29 -4.18
C LEU A 89 -8.65 -5.88 -3.43
N TYR A 90 -8.07 -5.09 -2.54
CA TYR A 90 -6.92 -5.43 -1.70
C TYR A 90 -7.33 -5.33 -0.23
N ARG A 91 -7.60 -6.48 0.39
CA ARG A 91 -7.97 -6.58 1.80
C ARG A 91 -6.82 -6.14 2.68
N LEU A 92 -7.10 -5.25 3.63
CA LEU A 92 -6.08 -4.76 4.57
C LEU A 92 -5.54 -5.90 5.43
N SER A 93 -6.43 -6.78 5.93
CA SER A 93 -6.05 -7.97 6.69
C SER A 93 -5.07 -8.93 6.00
N LYS A 94 -4.95 -8.84 4.66
CA LYS A 94 -4.05 -9.66 3.83
C LYS A 94 -2.78 -8.93 3.41
N SER A 95 -2.56 -7.72 3.92
CA SER A 95 -1.33 -6.99 3.65
C SER A 95 -0.11 -7.70 4.26
N THR A 96 1.01 -7.63 3.56
CA THR A 96 2.28 -8.15 4.05
C THR A 96 2.90 -7.14 5.03
N PRO A 97 3.05 -7.48 6.33
CA PRO A 97 3.72 -6.61 7.28
C PRO A 97 5.20 -6.47 6.93
N ILE A 98 5.76 -5.26 7.07
CA ILE A 98 7.18 -4.99 6.78
C ILE A 98 7.87 -4.14 7.85
N GLY A 99 9.12 -4.48 8.15
CA GLY A 99 9.97 -3.87 9.18
C GLY A 99 9.78 -4.47 10.57
N ASP A 100 10.42 -3.88 11.58
CA ASP A 100 10.60 -4.51 12.89
C ASP A 100 9.31 -4.59 13.73
N ASN A 101 8.28 -3.83 13.35
CA ASN A 101 6.97 -3.82 14.00
C ASN A 101 6.00 -4.86 13.41
N VAL A 102 6.51 -6.04 12.99
CA VAL A 102 5.70 -7.11 12.35
C VAL A 102 4.52 -7.56 13.23
N GLU A 103 4.66 -7.45 14.55
CA GLU A 103 3.62 -7.81 15.51
C GLU A 103 2.40 -6.88 15.47
N VAL A 104 2.57 -5.65 14.96
CA VAL A 104 1.46 -4.72 14.79
C VAL A 104 0.62 -5.20 13.61
N LYS A 105 -0.62 -5.60 13.92
CA LYS A 105 -1.57 -6.04 12.91
C LYS A 105 -2.00 -4.86 12.05
N SER A 106 -2.21 -5.14 10.77
CA SER A 106 -2.92 -4.24 9.87
C SER A 106 -4.23 -3.78 10.51
N THR A 107 -4.50 -2.48 10.44
CA THR A 107 -5.65 -1.84 11.06
C THR A 107 -6.42 -0.97 10.09
N ALA A 108 -7.71 -0.77 10.38
CA ALA A 108 -8.51 0.28 9.77
C ALA A 108 -7.94 1.67 10.10
N PHE A 109 -8.26 2.64 9.25
CA PHE A 109 -7.88 4.05 9.40
C PHE A 109 -9.03 4.94 8.94
N ASN A 110 -9.01 6.21 9.35
CA ASN A 110 -9.93 7.21 8.82
C ASN A 110 -9.43 7.72 7.45
N PRO A 111 -10.12 7.42 6.34
CA PRO A 111 -9.66 7.79 5.00
C PRO A 111 -9.67 9.30 4.75
N MET A 112 -10.44 10.07 5.51
CA MET A 112 -10.50 11.53 5.41
C MET A 112 -9.30 12.22 6.07
N LEU A 113 -8.71 11.59 7.09
CA LEU A 113 -7.53 12.11 7.80
C LEU A 113 -6.22 11.53 7.27
N ALA A 114 -6.30 10.47 6.46
CA ALA A 114 -5.14 9.85 5.85
C ALA A 114 -4.53 10.72 4.74
N GLN A 115 -3.22 10.63 4.60
CA GLN A 115 -2.45 11.21 3.53
C GLN A 115 -2.33 10.22 2.36
N TRP A 116 -2.85 10.63 1.21
CA TRP A 116 -2.82 9.85 -0.02
C TRP A 116 -1.68 10.34 -0.92
N SER A 117 -0.85 9.43 -1.42
CA SER A 117 0.27 9.81 -2.28
C SER A 117 0.68 8.73 -3.28
N LEU A 118 1.44 9.13 -4.29
CA LEU A 118 2.20 8.23 -5.15
C LEU A 118 3.68 8.33 -4.84
N ALA A 119 4.27 7.17 -4.53
CA ALA A 119 5.70 7.05 -4.33
C ALA A 119 6.39 6.37 -5.52
N LYS A 120 7.60 6.80 -5.83
CA LYS A 120 8.44 6.19 -6.85
C LYS A 120 9.88 6.08 -6.34
N GLU A 121 10.46 4.91 -6.51
CA GLU A 121 11.89 4.66 -6.34
C GLU A 121 12.39 3.77 -7.49
N GLY A 122 13.24 4.34 -8.35
CA GLY A 122 13.64 3.70 -9.60
C GLY A 122 12.43 3.35 -10.49
N LYS A 123 12.28 2.06 -10.82
CA LYS A 123 11.16 1.53 -11.62
C LYS A 123 9.93 1.14 -10.79
N ARG A 124 10.04 1.13 -9.46
CA ARG A 124 8.96 0.74 -8.56
C ARG A 124 8.07 1.94 -8.28
N LYS A 125 6.75 1.73 -8.35
CA LYS A 125 5.73 2.75 -8.07
C LYS A 125 4.74 2.18 -7.07
N TYR A 126 4.37 3.00 -6.10
CA TYR A 126 3.43 2.62 -5.06
C TYR A 126 2.35 3.67 -4.93
N PHE A 127 1.14 3.20 -4.67
CA PHE A 127 0.11 4.02 -4.08
C PHE A 127 0.19 3.88 -2.56
N CYS A 128 0.27 5.02 -1.88
CA CYS A 128 0.57 5.09 -0.47
C CYS A 128 -0.55 5.79 0.28
N VAL A 129 -0.85 5.21 1.45
CA VAL A 129 -1.78 5.76 2.42
C VAL A 129 -1.03 5.84 3.74
N GLY A 130 -0.70 7.04 4.19
CA GLY A 130 -0.10 7.28 5.51
C GLY A 130 -1.15 7.82 6.47
N PHE A 131 -1.18 7.34 7.71
CA PHE A 131 -2.13 7.80 8.71
C PHE A 131 -1.54 7.76 10.11
N ASN A 132 -2.10 8.58 10.98
CA ASN A 132 -1.88 8.49 12.41
C ASN A 132 -2.88 7.50 13.01
N PHE A 133 -2.52 6.84 14.10
CA PHE A 133 -3.46 5.99 14.83
C PHE A 133 -4.37 6.89 15.66
N ASP A 134 -5.59 7.14 15.15
CA ASP A 134 -6.61 7.98 15.80
C ASP A 134 -6.81 7.57 17.28
N GLY A 135 -6.27 8.37 18.21
CA GLY A 135 -6.40 8.19 19.66
C GLY A 135 -5.16 7.60 20.37
N LEU A 136 -4.31 6.84 19.69
CA LEU A 136 -3.00 6.38 20.22
C LEU A 136 -1.94 7.45 19.95
N GLY A 137 -2.08 8.59 20.62
CA GLY A 137 -1.22 9.76 20.37
C GLY A 137 -1.59 11.03 21.13
N GLN A 138 -2.66 11.02 21.95
CA GLN A 138 -3.01 12.19 22.76
C GLN A 138 -2.12 12.38 23.99
N SER A 139 -1.24 11.42 24.33
CA SER A 139 -0.13 11.61 25.28
C SER A 139 0.99 10.60 25.06
N GLY A 140 2.25 11.00 25.27
CA GLY A 140 3.42 10.10 25.32
C GLY A 140 4.08 9.75 23.98
N SER A 141 4.89 8.67 23.99
CA SER A 141 5.84 8.25 22.93
C SER A 141 5.24 7.87 21.57
N PHE A 142 3.92 7.86 21.42
CA PHE A 142 3.21 7.42 20.20
C PHE A 142 2.84 8.53 19.22
N GLN A 143 3.05 9.80 19.56
CA GLN A 143 2.77 10.95 18.67
C GLN A 143 3.50 10.90 17.32
N ASN A 144 4.63 10.20 17.27
CA ASN A 144 5.46 10.09 16.07
C ASN A 144 5.30 8.74 15.37
N LEU A 145 4.34 7.91 15.80
CA LEU A 145 4.12 6.61 15.20
C LEU A 145 3.12 6.73 14.05
N HIS A 146 3.61 6.53 12.83
CA HIS A 146 2.78 6.56 11.63
C HIS A 146 2.55 5.14 11.13
N GLY A 147 1.30 4.84 10.79
CA GLY A 147 0.89 3.63 10.12
C GLY A 147 0.61 3.90 8.64
N GLY A 148 0.68 2.87 7.81
CA GLY A 148 0.31 3.05 6.42
C GLY A 148 0.35 1.81 5.55
N TYR A 149 -0.27 1.96 4.39
CA TYR A 149 -0.36 0.95 3.36
C TYR A 149 0.38 1.38 2.11
N LEU A 150 1.09 0.44 1.49
CA LEU A 150 1.81 0.63 0.24
C LEU A 150 1.36 -0.42 -0.76
N LEU A 151 0.61 -0.01 -1.77
CA LEU A 151 0.20 -0.88 -2.87
C LEU A 151 1.19 -0.75 -4.02
N ASN A 152 1.93 -1.82 -4.33
CA ASN A 152 2.81 -1.86 -5.48
C ASN A 152 1.98 -1.87 -6.78
N LEU A 153 2.13 -0.85 -7.62
CA LEU A 153 1.30 -0.70 -8.82
C LEU A 153 1.64 -1.71 -9.94
N LYS A 154 2.81 -2.36 -9.85
CA LYS A 154 3.25 -3.38 -10.81
C LYS A 154 2.90 -4.78 -10.33
N THR A 155 3.35 -5.16 -9.13
CA THR A 155 3.18 -6.53 -8.61
C THR A 155 1.82 -6.76 -7.97
N ARG A 156 1.14 -5.68 -7.59
CA ARG A 156 -0.16 -5.69 -6.89
C ARG A 156 -0.08 -6.24 -5.46
N ASP A 157 1.11 -6.28 -4.89
CA ASP A 157 1.30 -6.58 -3.48
C ASP A 157 0.91 -5.38 -2.63
N LEU A 158 0.17 -5.65 -1.55
CA LEU A 158 -0.17 -4.67 -0.53
C LEU A 158 0.72 -4.90 0.69
N TYR A 159 1.46 -3.88 1.10
CA TYR A 159 2.29 -3.91 2.29
C TYR A 159 1.67 -3.04 3.39
N PHE A 160 1.91 -3.42 4.64
CA PHE A 160 1.57 -2.63 5.82
C PHE A 160 2.83 -2.32 6.64
N ALA A 161 2.98 -1.06 7.03
CA ALA A 161 4.13 -0.60 7.77
C ALA A 161 3.72 0.32 8.92
N VAL A 162 4.50 0.25 10.00
CA VAL A 162 4.41 1.16 11.14
C VAL A 162 5.82 1.62 11.49
N ARG A 163 6.04 2.94 11.59
CA ARG A 163 7.36 3.53 11.90
C ARG A 163 7.23 4.73 12.83
N ASP A 164 8.24 4.88 13.69
CA ASP A 164 8.50 6.16 14.34
C ASP A 164 9.16 7.09 13.32
N ILE A 165 8.55 8.23 13.03
CA ILE A 165 9.00 9.16 11.99
C ILE A 165 10.16 10.07 12.43
N ARG A 166 10.58 10.00 13.70
CA ARG A 166 11.77 10.73 14.20
C ARG A 166 13.09 10.05 13.84
N GLN A 167 13.04 8.74 13.61
CA GLN A 167 14.21 7.90 13.33
C GLN A 167 14.32 7.62 11.83
#